data_AF-A0A7X3P4Q2-F1
#
_entry.id   AF-A0A7X3P4Q2-F1
#
_cell.length_a   1.000
_cell.length_b   1.000
_cell.length_c   1.000
_cell.angle_alpha   90.00
_cell.angle_beta   90.00
_cell.angle_gamma   90.00
#
_symmetry.space_group_name_H-M   'P 1'
#
loop_
_entity.id
_entity.type
_entity.pdbx_description
1 polymer ?
#
loop_
_entity_poly.entity_id
_entity_poly.type
_entity_poly.pdbx_seq_one_letter_code
_entity_poly.pdbx_strand_id
1 'polypeptide(L)'
;MARTSAEDGKALAQQLDTGEFAGLAPYGSLTARTVLLHSLAFNEPLKGLGRLELNYSLYAPGLDPAFIDKAVRLLQEASEYLDDSITSKLRFLTEANLNQMVRKREGQFDLETVRQELNRHIGVIFTKARQCFEPVVFPASPAEIPDDTDGPYLVVLHWEGHRVAQDNVHLPELVVRLFKERGTTPTRGAIATTWCLSVPKH
;
A
#
# COMPACT_ATOMS: atom_id res chain seq x y z
N MET A 1 -3.65 -9.47 11.47
CA MET A 1 -3.47 -10.47 12.55
C MET A 1 -2.27 -10.05 13.39
N ALA A 2 -2.48 -9.77 14.67
CA ALA A 2 -1.40 -9.43 15.61
C ALA A 2 -0.62 -10.70 15.96
N ARG A 3 0.71 -10.67 15.80
CA ARG A 3 1.60 -11.78 16.16
C ARG A 3 1.56 -11.96 17.69
N THR A 4 1.42 -13.19 18.16
CA THR A 4 1.39 -13.50 19.60
C THR A 4 2.82 -13.58 20.14
N SER A 5 3.06 -13.17 21.39
CA SER A 5 4.38 -12.95 21.98
C SER A 5 5.33 -14.17 22.05
N ALA A 6 4.87 -15.37 21.71
CA ALA A 6 5.72 -16.57 21.53
C ALA A 6 6.37 -16.65 20.14
N GLU A 7 5.81 -15.95 19.15
CA GLU A 7 6.35 -15.77 17.80
C GLU A 7 7.41 -14.67 17.74
N ASP A 8 7.41 -13.75 18.70
CA ASP A 8 8.29 -12.56 18.76
C ASP A 8 9.78 -12.89 18.95
N GLY A 9 10.12 -14.12 19.35
CA GLY A 9 11.51 -14.55 19.55
C GLY A 9 12.07 -15.49 18.47
N LYS A 10 11.23 -15.99 17.54
CA LYS A 10 11.66 -16.96 16.53
C LYS A 10 12.03 -16.25 15.24
N ALA A 11 13.15 -16.65 14.64
CA ALA A 11 13.53 -16.13 13.32
C ALA A 11 12.50 -16.55 12.27
N LEU A 12 12.31 -15.74 11.23
CA LEU A 12 11.37 -16.02 10.12
C LEU A 12 11.56 -17.44 9.54
N ALA A 13 12.81 -17.86 9.35
CA ALA A 13 13.13 -19.19 8.85
C ALA A 13 12.62 -20.31 9.76
N GLN A 14 12.68 -20.12 11.08
CA GLN A 14 12.14 -21.07 12.07
C GLN A 14 10.62 -21.06 12.08
N GLN A 15 9.98 -19.90 11.86
CA GLN A 15 8.53 -19.80 11.73
C GLN A 15 8.05 -20.60 10.51
N LEU A 16 8.75 -20.48 9.38
CA LEU A 16 8.47 -21.28 8.17
C LEU A 16 8.63 -22.77 8.43
N ASP A 17 9.65 -23.17 9.19
CA ASP A 17 9.86 -24.59 9.54
C ASP A 17 8.73 -25.14 10.43
N THR A 18 8.22 -24.35 11.38
CA THR A 18 7.10 -24.76 12.23
C THR A 18 5.73 -24.68 11.56
N GLY A 19 5.61 -23.92 10.46
CA GLY A 19 4.37 -23.74 9.71
C GLY A 19 4.39 -24.51 8.39
N GLU A 20 4.98 -23.90 7.35
CA GLU A 20 4.98 -24.39 5.98
C GLU A 20 5.70 -25.74 5.78
N PHE A 21 6.73 -26.01 6.59
CA PHE A 21 7.52 -27.25 6.52
C PHE A 21 7.34 -28.14 7.76
N ALA A 22 6.22 -27.99 8.47
CA ALA A 22 5.93 -28.79 9.65
C ALA A 22 5.91 -30.29 9.33
N GLY A 23 6.69 -31.08 10.08
CA GLY A 23 6.82 -32.53 9.86
C GLY A 23 7.78 -32.93 8.73
N LEU A 24 8.42 -31.97 8.06
CA LEU A 24 9.49 -32.18 7.08
C LEU A 24 10.85 -31.78 7.68
N ALA A 25 11.91 -31.91 6.88
CA ALA A 25 13.19 -31.30 7.21
C ALA A 25 13.04 -29.77 7.32
N PRO A 26 13.87 -29.08 8.13
CA PRO A 26 13.77 -27.64 8.35
C PRO A 26 14.31 -26.84 7.14
N TYR A 27 13.57 -26.89 6.02
CA TYR A 27 13.97 -26.28 4.75
C TYR A 27 14.15 -24.76 4.86
N GLY A 28 13.34 -24.08 5.68
CA GLY A 28 13.47 -22.66 5.96
C GLY A 28 14.80 -22.34 6.62
N SER A 29 15.12 -22.96 7.75
CA SER A 29 16.38 -22.73 8.46
C SER A 29 17.62 -23.17 7.68
N LEU A 30 17.56 -24.32 6.99
CA LEU A 30 18.68 -24.79 6.17
C LEU A 30 19.00 -23.78 5.06
N THR A 31 17.98 -23.34 4.33
CA THR A 31 18.13 -22.36 3.24
C THR A 31 18.63 -21.03 3.77
N ALA A 32 17.97 -20.48 4.80
CA ALA A 32 18.34 -19.18 5.37
C ALA A 32 19.78 -19.19 5.94
N ARG A 33 20.20 -20.26 6.61
CA ARG A 33 21.57 -20.36 7.15
C ARG A 33 22.61 -20.37 6.04
N THR A 34 22.38 -21.14 4.99
CA THR A 34 23.30 -21.19 3.84
C THR A 34 23.40 -19.83 3.18
N VAL A 35 22.27 -19.15 2.94
CA VAL A 35 22.26 -17.81 2.36
C VAL A 35 22.98 -16.81 3.25
N LEU A 36 22.73 -16.85 4.56
CA LEU A 36 23.36 -15.97 5.54
C LEU A 36 24.88 -16.11 5.51
N LEU A 37 25.41 -17.33 5.54
CA LEU A 37 26.86 -17.56 5.53
C LEU A 37 27.53 -16.97 4.28
N HIS A 38 26.90 -17.09 3.10
CA HIS A 38 27.41 -16.50 1.86
C HIS A 38 27.21 -14.98 1.80
N SER A 39 26.30 -14.42 2.60
CA SER A 39 26.07 -12.97 2.69
C SER A 39 27.15 -12.26 3.52
N LEU A 40 27.85 -12.99 4.39
CA LEU A 40 28.89 -12.46 5.28
C LEU A 40 30.28 -12.33 4.61
N ALA A 41 30.40 -12.61 3.30
CA ALA A 41 31.67 -12.48 2.60
C ALA A 41 32.19 -11.02 2.65
N PHE A 42 33.48 -10.84 2.90
CA PHE A 42 34.10 -9.52 3.04
C PHE A 42 34.05 -8.71 1.73
N ASN A 43 34.29 -9.39 0.60
CA ASN A 43 34.29 -8.76 -0.72
C ASN A 43 32.87 -8.67 -1.28
N GLU A 44 32.41 -7.47 -1.61
CA GLU A 44 31.10 -7.21 -2.19
C GLU A 44 30.75 -8.10 -3.41
N PRO A 45 31.62 -8.34 -4.42
CA PRO A 45 31.27 -9.21 -5.56
C PRO A 45 31.13 -10.70 -5.19
N LEU A 46 31.68 -11.10 -4.04
CA LEU A 46 31.60 -12.47 -3.53
C LEU A 46 30.41 -12.67 -2.58
N LYS A 47 29.68 -11.60 -2.20
CA LYS A 47 28.51 -11.72 -1.33
C LYS A 47 27.33 -12.35 -2.06
N GLY A 48 26.65 -13.22 -1.32
CA GLY A 48 25.51 -13.96 -1.81
C GLY A 48 25.91 -15.17 -2.63
N LEU A 49 24.89 -15.88 -3.10
CA LEU A 49 25.06 -17.08 -3.89
C LEU A 49 24.04 -17.17 -5.01
N GLY A 50 24.44 -17.83 -6.10
CA GLY A 50 23.54 -18.19 -7.18
C GLY A 50 22.66 -19.40 -6.83
N ARG A 51 21.66 -19.67 -7.68
CA ARG A 51 20.77 -20.83 -7.48
C ARG A 51 21.51 -22.17 -7.53
N LEU A 52 22.48 -22.31 -8.44
CA LEU A 52 23.28 -23.54 -8.56
C LEU A 52 24.15 -23.79 -7.33
N GLU A 53 24.78 -22.74 -6.79
CA GLU A 53 25.62 -22.80 -5.59
C GLU A 53 24.78 -23.15 -4.34
N LEU A 54 23.55 -22.63 -4.26
CA LEU A 54 22.61 -22.95 -3.19
C LEU A 54 22.24 -24.44 -3.23
N ASN A 55 21.87 -24.92 -4.41
CA ASN A 55 21.49 -26.31 -4.63
C ASN A 55 22.65 -27.25 -4.30
N TYR A 56 23.86 -26.93 -4.76
CA TYR A 56 25.06 -27.70 -4.43
C TYR A 56 25.32 -27.77 -2.92
N SER A 57 25.08 -26.67 -2.19
CA SER A 57 25.30 -26.59 -0.76
C SER A 57 24.25 -27.34 0.08
N LEU A 58 23.04 -27.53 -0.46
CA LEU A 58 21.90 -28.06 0.29
C LEU A 58 21.46 -29.46 -0.13
N TYR A 59 21.81 -29.92 -1.33
CA TYR A 59 21.40 -31.24 -1.79
C TYR A 59 22.05 -32.33 -0.94
N ALA A 60 21.19 -33.09 -0.25
CA ALA A 60 21.56 -34.23 0.56
C ALA A 60 20.51 -35.33 0.41
N PRO A 61 20.88 -36.61 0.63
CA PRO A 61 19.91 -37.70 0.65
C PRO A 61 18.78 -37.42 1.63
N GLY A 62 17.53 -37.59 1.18
CA GLY A 62 16.33 -37.33 1.98
C GLY A 62 15.82 -35.89 1.95
N LEU A 63 16.50 -34.97 1.24
CA LEU A 63 15.98 -33.65 0.93
C LEU A 63 15.47 -33.59 -0.50
N ASP A 64 14.28 -33.04 -0.68
CA ASP A 64 13.69 -32.82 -2.00
C ASP A 64 13.96 -31.37 -2.46
N PRO A 65 14.62 -31.18 -3.62
CA PRO A 65 14.91 -29.88 -4.21
C PRO A 65 13.71 -28.94 -4.35
N ALA A 66 12.50 -29.49 -4.59
CA ALA A 66 11.30 -28.67 -4.76
C ALA A 66 10.99 -27.84 -3.50
N PHE A 67 11.29 -28.35 -2.30
CA PHE A 67 11.08 -27.61 -1.06
C PHE A 67 12.16 -26.59 -0.77
N ILE A 68 13.39 -26.77 -1.27
CA ILE A 68 14.44 -25.72 -1.24
C ILE A 68 13.98 -24.54 -2.09
N ASP A 69 13.44 -24.84 -3.27
CA ASP A 69 12.90 -23.84 -4.17
C ASP A 69 11.72 -23.07 -3.56
N LYS A 70 10.80 -23.79 -2.89
CA LYS A 70 9.70 -23.20 -2.12
C LYS A 70 10.22 -22.34 -0.96
N ALA A 71 11.21 -22.81 -0.22
CA ALA A 71 11.79 -22.09 0.92
C ALA A 71 12.41 -20.75 0.50
N VAL A 72 13.13 -20.71 -0.61
CA VAL A 72 13.67 -19.45 -1.15
C VAL A 72 12.56 -18.46 -1.48
N ARG A 73 11.50 -18.90 -2.16
CA ARG A 73 10.37 -18.03 -2.51
C ARG A 73 9.70 -17.44 -1.26
N LEU A 74 9.36 -18.30 -0.29
CA LEU A 74 8.74 -17.86 0.96
C LEU A 74 9.63 -16.90 1.75
N LEU A 75 10.95 -17.13 1.76
CA LEU A 75 11.90 -16.23 2.40
C LEU A 75 11.98 -14.88 1.66
N GLN A 76 11.96 -14.85 0.33
CA GLN A 76 11.97 -13.60 -0.45
C GLN A 76 10.68 -12.80 -0.26
N GLU A 77 9.54 -13.49 -0.17
CA GLU A 77 8.24 -12.86 0.05
C GLU A 77 8.08 -12.30 1.47
N ALA A 78 8.56 -13.02 2.48
CA ALA A 78 8.31 -12.68 3.88
C ALA A 78 9.43 -11.85 4.55
N SER A 79 10.68 -12.00 4.10
CA SER A 79 11.85 -11.33 4.67
C SER A 79 12.04 -9.94 4.07
N GLU A 80 12.18 -8.94 4.93
CA GLU A 80 12.49 -7.55 4.52
C GLU A 80 14.00 -7.33 4.29
N TYR A 81 14.83 -8.31 4.65
CA TYR A 81 16.28 -8.23 4.55
C TYR A 81 16.84 -9.07 3.40
N LEU A 82 16.00 -9.82 2.68
CA LEU A 82 16.49 -10.67 1.59
C LEU A 82 16.40 -9.91 0.26
N ASP A 83 17.47 -9.93 -0.51
CA ASP A 83 17.52 -9.31 -1.83
C ASP A 83 16.56 -10.05 -2.79
N ASP A 84 15.64 -9.30 -3.40
CA ASP A 84 14.62 -9.77 -4.35
C ASP A 84 14.92 -9.29 -5.78
N SER A 85 16.12 -8.78 -6.03
CA SER A 85 16.51 -8.40 -7.38
C SER A 85 16.79 -9.64 -8.24
N ILE A 86 16.15 -9.70 -9.41
CA ILE A 86 16.24 -10.81 -10.38
C ILE A 86 17.68 -11.06 -10.85
N THR A 87 18.50 -10.00 -10.88
CA THR A 87 19.85 -10.01 -11.44
C THR A 87 20.95 -10.23 -10.42
N SER A 88 20.67 -10.13 -9.11
CA SER A 88 21.68 -10.26 -8.08
C SER A 88 21.74 -11.68 -7.52
N LYS A 89 22.83 -11.95 -6.81
CA LYS A 89 22.98 -13.17 -6.03
C LYS A 89 22.06 -13.11 -4.81
N LEU A 90 21.49 -14.24 -4.44
CA LEU A 90 20.66 -14.37 -3.25
C LEU A 90 21.50 -14.04 -2.01
N ARG A 91 21.14 -12.99 -1.27
CA ARG A 91 21.87 -12.53 -0.08
C ARG A 91 20.98 -11.78 0.89
N PHE A 92 21.37 -11.79 2.16
CA PHE A 92 20.83 -10.87 3.15
C PHE A 92 21.54 -9.52 3.06
N LEU A 93 20.74 -8.47 3.02
CA LEU A 93 21.16 -7.08 3.09
C LEU A 93 21.38 -6.68 4.55
N THR A 94 22.30 -5.76 4.79
CA THR A 94 22.57 -5.21 6.13
C THR A 94 21.45 -4.28 6.60
N GLU A 95 20.74 -3.68 5.66
CA GLU A 95 19.59 -2.79 5.90
C GLU A 95 18.33 -3.40 5.31
N ALA A 96 17.19 -3.11 5.93
CA ALA A 96 15.90 -3.57 5.43
C ALA A 96 15.59 -2.89 4.08
N ASN A 97 15.09 -3.67 3.13
CA ASN A 97 14.65 -3.16 1.84
C ASN A 97 13.37 -2.34 2.02
N LEU A 98 13.51 -1.01 1.94
CA LEU A 98 12.41 -0.05 2.05
C LEU A 98 11.25 -0.37 1.10
N ASN A 99 11.53 -0.80 -0.13
CA ASN A 99 10.49 -1.10 -1.11
C ASN A 99 9.65 -2.31 -0.68
N GLN A 100 10.28 -3.36 -0.13
CA GLN A 100 9.55 -4.51 0.41
C GLN A 100 8.73 -4.13 1.65
N MET A 101 9.30 -3.32 2.54
CA MET A 101 8.59 -2.86 3.74
C MET A 101 7.35 -2.01 3.38
N VAL A 102 7.46 -1.13 2.38
CA VAL A 102 6.33 -0.33 1.87
C VAL A 102 5.26 -1.24 1.27
N ARG A 103 5.62 -2.12 0.32
CA ARG A 103 4.66 -3.05 -0.31
C ARG A 103 3.90 -3.90 0.70
N LYS A 104 4.60 -4.39 1.73
CA LYS A 104 4.01 -5.20 2.80
C LYS A 104 3.06 -4.39 3.68
N ARG A 105 3.40 -3.12 3.96
CA ARG A 105 2.53 -2.21 4.71
C ARG A 105 1.32 -1.79 3.89
N GLU A 106 1.47 -1.53 2.59
CA GLU A 106 0.36 -1.23 1.68
C GLU A 106 -0.69 -2.34 1.70
N GLY A 107 -0.27 -3.62 1.66
CA GLY A 107 -1.19 -4.75 1.75
C GLY A 107 -1.86 -4.96 3.11
N GLN A 108 -1.42 -4.26 4.17
CA GLN A 108 -2.06 -4.31 5.50
C GLN A 108 -3.21 -3.33 5.63
N PHE A 109 -3.29 -2.32 4.75
CA PHE A 109 -4.37 -1.36 4.76
C PHE A 109 -5.47 -1.82 3.82
N ASP A 110 -6.65 -2.04 4.37
CA ASP A 110 -7.85 -2.24 3.59
C ASP A 110 -8.25 -0.91 2.89
N LEU A 111 -8.60 -1.01 1.61
CA LEU A 111 -8.95 0.15 0.78
C LEU A 111 -10.19 0.88 1.33
N GLU A 112 -11.11 0.16 1.96
CA GLU A 112 -12.29 0.76 2.57
C GLU A 112 -11.92 1.60 3.79
N THR A 113 -11.01 1.08 4.62
CA THR A 113 -10.44 1.83 5.75
C THR A 113 -9.73 3.10 5.29
N VAL A 114 -8.94 3.03 4.22
CA VAL A 114 -8.27 4.20 3.63
C VAL A 114 -9.30 5.21 3.12
N ARG A 115 -10.35 4.75 2.43
CA ARG A 115 -11.44 5.61 1.94
C ARG A 115 -12.16 6.32 3.09
N GLN A 116 -12.48 5.60 4.17
CA GLN A 116 -13.13 6.18 5.35
C GLN A 116 -12.25 7.24 6.02
N GLU A 117 -10.96 6.96 6.19
CA GLU A 117 -10.01 7.92 6.76
C GLU A 117 -9.84 9.17 5.90
N LEU A 118 -9.76 9.02 4.57
CA LEU A 118 -9.73 10.16 3.64
C LEU A 118 -11.00 11.01 3.75
N ASN A 119 -12.18 10.37 3.74
CA ASN A 119 -13.46 11.08 3.84
C ASN A 119 -13.58 11.84 5.17
N ARG A 120 -13.15 11.23 6.28
CA ARG A 120 -13.07 11.85 7.60
C ARG A 120 -12.15 13.07 7.57
N HIS A 121 -10.95 12.93 6.98
CA HIS A 121 -9.96 14.00 6.95
C HIS A 121 -10.44 15.19 6.11
N ILE A 122 -11.06 14.93 4.95
CA ILE A 122 -11.68 15.96 4.11
C ILE A 122 -12.73 16.72 4.92
N GLY A 123 -13.63 16.02 5.61
CA GLY A 123 -14.63 16.65 6.47
C GLY A 123 -14.01 17.56 7.53
N VAL A 124 -12.93 17.14 8.20
CA VAL A 124 -12.24 17.95 9.23
C VAL A 124 -11.61 19.21 8.64
N ILE A 125 -10.96 19.12 7.48
CA ILE A 125 -10.30 20.26 6.83
C ILE A 125 -11.32 21.34 6.47
N PHE A 126 -12.41 20.95 5.82
CA PHE A 126 -13.41 21.91 5.35
C PHE A 126 -14.32 22.42 6.48
N THR A 127 -14.54 21.64 7.54
CA THR A 127 -15.26 22.11 8.75
C THR A 127 -14.47 23.18 9.50
N LYS A 128 -13.13 23.12 9.50
CA LYS A 128 -12.28 24.19 10.07
C LYS A 128 -12.30 25.47 9.24
N ALA A 129 -12.63 25.37 7.95
CA ALA A 129 -12.75 26.50 7.03
C ALA A 129 -14.10 27.25 7.14
N ARG A 130 -14.96 26.91 8.10
CA ARG A 130 -16.30 27.48 8.35
C ARG A 130 -16.31 28.97 8.74
N GLN A 131 -15.20 29.68 8.57
CA GLN A 131 -15.11 31.12 8.84
C GLN A 131 -15.78 31.96 7.74
N CYS A 132 -15.88 31.46 6.50
CA CYS A 132 -16.44 32.21 5.37
C CYS A 132 -17.56 31.49 4.60
N PHE A 133 -17.64 30.15 4.68
CA PHE A 133 -18.59 29.35 3.91
C PHE A 133 -19.15 28.21 4.77
N GLU A 134 -20.39 27.82 4.54
CA GLU A 134 -20.97 26.61 5.13
C GLU A 134 -20.64 25.39 4.25
N PRO A 135 -19.84 24.42 4.72
CA PRO A 135 -19.41 23.31 3.88
C PRO A 135 -20.48 22.22 3.78
N VAL A 136 -20.87 21.87 2.56
CA VAL A 136 -21.63 20.66 2.23
C VAL A 136 -20.70 19.65 1.58
N VAL A 137 -20.37 18.60 2.33
CA VAL A 137 -19.37 17.60 1.93
C VAL A 137 -20.07 16.40 1.29
N PHE A 138 -19.65 16.07 0.07
CA PHE A 138 -20.10 14.93 -0.73
C PHE A 138 -21.61 14.87 -1.05
N PRO A 139 -22.24 15.95 -1.55
CA PRO A 139 -23.63 15.87 -1.97
C PRO A 139 -23.77 15.01 -3.24
N ALA A 140 -24.68 14.04 -3.21
CA ALA A 140 -25.00 13.21 -4.36
C ALA A 140 -26.07 13.84 -5.26
N SER A 141 -26.89 14.74 -4.71
CA SER A 141 -28.05 15.31 -5.38
C SER A 141 -28.22 16.82 -5.13
N PRO A 142 -28.80 17.57 -6.10
CA PRO A 142 -29.25 18.95 -5.93
C PRO A 142 -30.35 19.16 -4.87
N ALA A 143 -30.80 18.14 -4.14
CA ALA A 143 -31.67 18.34 -2.97
C ALA A 143 -30.89 18.53 -1.65
N GLU A 144 -29.62 18.10 -1.59
CA GLU A 144 -28.85 17.94 -0.33
C GLU A 144 -28.10 19.20 0.15
N ILE A 145 -28.26 20.32 -0.54
CA ILE A 145 -27.68 21.63 -0.20
C ILE A 145 -28.90 22.50 0.16
N PRO A 146 -28.85 23.28 1.23
CA PRO A 146 -29.94 24.20 1.52
C PRO A 146 -30.07 25.26 0.41
N ASP A 147 -31.30 25.70 0.13
CA ASP A 147 -31.61 26.82 -0.80
C ASP A 147 -32.17 27.99 0.01
N ASP A 148 -31.37 28.50 0.94
CA ASP A 148 -31.73 29.62 1.80
C ASP A 148 -30.83 30.84 1.55
N THR A 149 -31.14 31.96 2.21
CA THR A 149 -30.41 33.23 2.05
C THR A 149 -29.38 33.44 3.17
N ASP A 150 -29.10 32.41 3.97
CA ASP A 150 -28.34 32.53 5.22
C ASP A 150 -26.82 32.58 5.02
N GLY A 151 -26.33 32.32 3.80
CA GLY A 151 -24.93 32.56 3.45
C GLY A 151 -24.45 31.78 2.22
N PRO A 152 -23.19 31.96 1.82
CA PRO A 152 -22.61 31.20 0.71
C PRO A 152 -22.21 29.78 1.15
N TYR A 153 -22.67 28.77 0.40
CA TYR A 153 -22.34 27.36 0.62
C TYR A 153 -21.09 26.92 -0.15
N LEU A 154 -20.23 26.12 0.48
CA LEU A 154 -19.09 25.46 -0.16
C LEU A 154 -19.41 23.99 -0.42
N VAL A 155 -19.53 23.62 -1.68
CA VAL A 155 -19.80 22.23 -2.08
C VAL A 155 -18.50 21.49 -2.37
N VAL A 156 -18.21 20.45 -1.60
CA VAL A 156 -17.04 19.60 -1.79
C VAL A 156 -17.47 18.28 -2.41
N LEU A 157 -17.05 18.02 -3.65
CA LEU A 157 -17.39 16.79 -4.35
C LEU A 157 -16.51 15.61 -3.92
N HIS A 158 -17.07 14.40 -4.05
CA HIS A 158 -16.34 13.19 -3.71
C HIS A 158 -15.21 12.96 -4.73
N TRP A 159 -14.02 12.65 -4.24
CA TRP A 159 -12.81 12.49 -5.05
C TRP A 159 -12.85 11.27 -5.98
N GLU A 160 -13.68 10.27 -5.65
CA GLU A 160 -13.97 9.15 -6.57
C GLU A 160 -15.01 9.49 -7.63
N GLY A 161 -15.74 10.61 -7.47
CA GLY A 161 -16.86 10.97 -8.30
C GLY A 161 -16.43 11.20 -9.75
N HIS A 162 -15.56 12.19 -9.99
CA HIS A 162 -15.11 12.57 -11.34
C HIS A 162 -13.63 12.96 -11.32
N ARG A 163 -12.88 12.51 -12.33
CA ARG A 163 -11.48 12.89 -12.55
C ARG A 163 -11.41 13.90 -13.68
N VAL A 164 -10.71 15.01 -13.45
CA VAL A 164 -10.44 16.02 -14.49
C VAL A 164 -9.01 15.81 -14.97
N ALA A 165 -8.83 15.52 -16.26
CA ALA A 165 -7.51 15.47 -16.88
C ALA A 165 -7.02 16.91 -17.14
N GLN A 166 -5.74 17.18 -16.90
CA GLN A 166 -5.16 18.52 -17.10
C GLN A 166 -5.30 19.01 -18.55
N ASP A 167 -5.30 18.09 -19.52
CA ASP A 167 -5.34 18.40 -20.94
C ASP A 167 -6.77 18.62 -21.49
N ASN A 168 -7.81 18.32 -20.71
CA ASN A 168 -9.19 18.53 -21.13
C ASN A 168 -10.10 18.88 -19.94
N VAL A 169 -10.14 20.17 -19.61
CA VAL A 169 -10.93 20.74 -18.51
C VAL A 169 -12.41 20.83 -18.94
N HIS A 170 -13.10 19.69 -18.96
CA HIS A 170 -14.55 19.68 -19.03
C HIS A 170 -15.14 19.71 -17.61
N LEU A 171 -16.13 20.58 -17.42
CA LEU A 171 -16.84 20.67 -16.16
C LEU A 171 -17.66 19.39 -15.93
N PRO A 172 -17.49 18.68 -14.80
CA PRO A 172 -18.29 17.50 -14.45
C PRO A 172 -19.79 17.74 -14.61
N GLU A 173 -20.51 16.78 -15.20
CA GLU A 173 -21.96 16.87 -15.36
C GLU A 173 -22.68 17.00 -14.01
N LEU A 174 -22.13 16.38 -12.96
CA LEU A 174 -22.63 16.53 -11.59
C LEU A 174 -22.51 17.99 -11.10
N VAL A 175 -21.39 18.68 -11.38
CA VAL A 175 -21.24 20.11 -11.05
C VAL A 175 -22.25 20.93 -11.84
N VAL A 176 -22.45 20.62 -13.13
CA VAL A 176 -23.42 21.33 -13.97
C VAL A 176 -24.85 21.15 -13.46
N ARG A 177 -25.24 19.94 -13.06
CA ARG A 177 -26.55 19.65 -12.47
C ARG A 177 -26.72 20.32 -11.12
N LEU A 178 -25.74 20.20 -10.24
CA LEU A 178 -25.73 20.90 -8.96
C LEU A 178 -25.77 22.41 -9.16
N PHE A 179 -25.17 22.99 -10.20
CA PHE A 179 -25.27 24.43 -10.44
C PHE A 179 -26.61 24.85 -11.05
N LYS A 180 -27.17 24.07 -11.97
CA LYS A 180 -28.39 24.42 -12.73
C LYS A 180 -29.69 24.13 -11.99
N GLU A 181 -29.71 23.06 -11.20
CA GLU A 181 -30.92 22.58 -10.51
C GLU A 181 -31.02 23.15 -9.08
N ARG A 182 -29.98 23.87 -8.61
CA ARG A 182 -30.01 24.67 -7.39
C ARG A 182 -30.64 26.03 -7.67
N GLY A 183 -31.83 26.26 -7.10
CA GLY A 183 -32.40 27.59 -6.93
C GLY A 183 -33.02 28.19 -8.19
N THR A 184 -34.33 28.46 -8.13
CA THR A 184 -35.07 29.23 -9.15
C THR A 184 -34.81 30.74 -9.03
N THR A 185 -33.95 31.16 -8.11
CA THR A 185 -33.66 32.57 -7.81
C THR A 185 -32.18 32.86 -8.12
N PRO A 186 -31.86 33.87 -8.94
CA PRO A 186 -30.48 34.17 -9.33
C PRO A 186 -29.78 34.90 -8.18
N THR A 187 -29.34 34.17 -7.15
CA THR A 187 -28.47 34.69 -6.10
C THR A 187 -27.07 34.11 -6.28
N ARG A 188 -26.06 34.96 -6.09
CA ARG A 188 -24.63 34.68 -6.32
C ARG A 188 -24.11 33.59 -5.36
N GLY A 189 -24.40 32.32 -5.64
CA GLY A 189 -23.75 31.18 -5.01
C GLY A 189 -22.36 30.96 -5.63
N ALA A 190 -21.30 31.25 -4.89
CA ALA A 190 -19.94 30.93 -5.32
C ALA A 190 -19.68 29.44 -5.09
N ILE A 191 -19.88 28.61 -6.13
CA ILE A 191 -19.42 27.22 -6.10
C ILE A 191 -17.90 27.22 -6.20
N ALA A 192 -17.21 27.01 -5.08
CA ALA A 192 -15.77 26.76 -5.08
C ALA A 192 -15.52 25.29 -5.44
N THR A 193 -15.20 25.04 -6.71
CA THR A 193 -14.75 23.73 -7.19
C THR A 193 -13.43 23.40 -6.51
N THR A 194 -13.42 22.43 -5.59
CA THR A 194 -12.17 21.91 -5.04
C THR A 194 -11.45 21.12 -6.12
N TRP A 195 -10.23 21.56 -6.45
CA TRP A 195 -9.39 21.00 -7.48
C TRP A 195 -8.94 19.58 -7.11
N CYS A 196 -9.26 18.60 -7.96
CA CYS A 196 -8.68 17.27 -7.87
C CYS A 196 -7.27 17.34 -8.49
N LEU A 197 -6.23 17.51 -7.66
CA LEU A 197 -4.85 17.33 -8.09
C LEU A 197 -4.65 15.86 -8.47
N SER A 198 -4.75 15.56 -9.77
CA SER A 198 -4.28 14.30 -10.32
C SER A 198 -2.77 14.25 -10.19
N VAL A 199 -2.25 13.50 -9.22
CA VAL A 199 -0.81 13.16 -9.19
C VAL A 199 -0.59 12.16 -10.34
N PRO A 200 0.24 12.50 -11.35
CA PRO A 200 0.55 11.58 -12.44
C PRO A 200 1.27 10.35 -11.86
N LYS A 201 0.76 9.16 -12.18
CA LYS A 201 1.51 7.92 -11.97
C LYS A 201 2.62 7.87 -13.03
N HIS A 202 3.87 8.03 -12.61
CA HIS A 202 5.03 7.51 -13.33
C HIS A 202 5.34 6.11 -12.81
#